data_AF-A0AA86X2L4-F1
#
_entry.id   AF-A0AA86X2L4-F1
#
_cell.length_a   1.000
_cell.length_b   1.000
_cell.length_c   1.000
_cell.angle_alpha   90.00
_cell.angle_beta   90.00
_cell.angle_gamma   90.00
#
_symmetry.space_group_name_H-M   'P 1'
#
loop_
_entity.id
_entity.type
_entity.pdbx_description
1 polymer ?
#
loop_
_entity_poly.entity_id
_entity_poly.type
_entity_poly.pdbx_seq_one_letter_code
_entity_poly.pdbx_strand_id
1 'polypeptide(L)'
;MAFFDCLKGGDGKLNERQRRFADEYIISGNAYQSALRAGYSEKYAKARSSELLDNVGISDYIKNRMEELQDEKILTQKQILVMLSEIASGQAKETIVVTTKVAELMTDPVTGKSVKVYNEIPQLVEYPTKNSDRNKALELLGKRHKMWTDKVEADVSGTVVFANESDIPD
;
A
#
# COMPACT_ATOMS: atom_id res chain seq x y z
N MET A 1 -17.41 21.24 9.91
CA MET A 1 -17.83 19.91 10.36
C MET A 1 -18.95 19.39 9.45
N ALA A 2 -18.62 18.92 8.26
CA ALA A 2 -19.61 18.42 7.28
C ALA A 2 -19.02 17.22 6.52
N PHE A 3 -18.65 16.17 7.25
CA PHE A 3 -17.96 15.00 6.70
C PHE A 3 -18.63 13.67 7.08
N PHE A 4 -19.91 13.70 7.47
CA PHE A 4 -20.63 12.50 7.93
C PHE A 4 -21.87 12.11 7.09
N ASP A 5 -22.16 12.81 5.99
CA ASP A 5 -23.47 12.68 5.31
C ASP A 5 -23.46 11.97 3.95
N CYS A 6 -22.37 11.34 3.53
CA CYS A 6 -22.32 10.72 2.20
C CYS A 6 -21.79 9.28 2.22
N LEU A 7 -22.55 8.35 2.82
CA LEU A 7 -22.53 6.93 2.46
C LEU A 7 -23.92 6.33 2.77
N LYS A 8 -24.84 6.53 1.83
CA LYS A 8 -26.06 5.72 1.73
C LYS A 8 -25.80 4.62 0.70
N GLY A 9 -25.30 3.48 1.17
CA GLY A 9 -25.33 2.22 0.46
C GLY A 9 -26.32 1.28 1.15
N GLY A 10 -27.33 0.81 0.41
CA GLY A 10 -28.31 -0.20 0.84
C GLY A 10 -29.65 0.37 1.32
N ASP A 11 -30.70 0.08 0.58
CA ASP A 11 -32.06 0.58 0.74
C ASP A 11 -32.73 0.04 2.02
N GLY A 12 -32.50 0.72 3.16
CA GLY A 12 -33.13 0.37 4.45
C GLY A 12 -32.18 0.63 5.62
N LYS A 13 -32.22 1.86 6.15
CA LYS A 13 -31.39 2.37 7.25
C LYS A 13 -31.05 1.30 8.31
N LEU A 14 -29.82 0.77 8.30
CA LEU A 14 -29.29 0.07 9.47
C LEU A 14 -29.48 0.98 10.69
N ASN A 15 -30.03 0.42 11.75
CA ASN A 15 -30.06 1.13 13.02
C ASN A 15 -28.62 1.30 13.53
N GLU A 16 -28.37 2.35 14.32
CA GLU A 16 -27.06 2.70 14.84
C GLU A 16 -26.38 1.50 15.54
N ARG A 17 -27.14 0.70 16.29
CA ARG A 17 -26.62 -0.52 16.94
C ARG A 17 -26.18 -1.60 15.95
N GLN A 18 -26.87 -1.76 14.83
CA GLN A 18 -26.49 -2.72 13.79
C GLN A 18 -25.24 -2.25 13.05
N ARG A 19 -25.13 -0.94 12.80
CA ARG A 19 -23.93 -0.34 12.22
C ARG A 19 -22.72 -0.53 13.14
N ARG A 20 -22.85 -0.19 14.43
CA ARG A 20 -21.80 -0.42 15.43
C ARG A 20 -21.39 -1.89 15.54
N PHE A 21 -22.35 -2.80 15.46
CA PHE A 21 -22.06 -4.24 15.42
C PHE A 21 -21.20 -4.62 14.21
N ALA A 22 -21.59 -4.14 13.02
CA ALA A 22 -20.84 -4.41 11.81
C ALA A 22 -19.42 -3.83 11.87
N ASP A 23 -19.27 -2.58 12.32
CA ASP A 23 -17.96 -1.93 12.47
C ASP A 23 -17.06 -2.70 13.46
N GLU A 24 -17.60 -3.11 14.62
CA GLU A 24 -16.86 -3.92 15.60
C GLU A 24 -16.53 -5.32 15.08
N TYR A 25 -17.39 -5.90 14.24
CA TYR A 25 -17.14 -7.18 13.60
C TYR A 25 -16.03 -7.11 12.56
N ILE A 26 -15.99 -6.04 11.77
CA ILE A 26 -14.88 -5.76 10.84
C ILE A 26 -13.54 -5.69 11.57
N ILE A 27 -13.52 -5.11 12.78
CA ILE A 27 -12.30 -4.97 13.60
C ILE A 27 -11.90 -6.29 14.25
N SER A 28 -12.85 -7.01 14.86
CA SER A 28 -12.55 -8.14 15.75
C SER A 28 -12.72 -9.53 15.14
N GLY A 29 -13.50 -9.65 14.06
CA GLY A 29 -13.91 -10.94 13.47
C GLY A 29 -14.78 -11.82 14.38
N ASN A 30 -15.21 -11.32 15.55
CA ASN A 30 -15.92 -12.11 16.56
C ASN A 30 -17.33 -11.56 16.82
N ALA A 31 -18.35 -12.28 16.35
CA ALA A 31 -19.74 -11.82 16.42
C ALA A 31 -20.22 -11.57 17.86
N TYR A 32 -19.86 -12.44 18.81
CA TYR A 32 -20.29 -12.29 20.21
C TYR A 32 -19.73 -11.02 20.84
N GLN A 33 -18.42 -10.80 20.70
CA GLN A 33 -17.74 -9.62 21.24
C GLN A 33 -18.22 -8.34 20.55
N SER A 34 -18.42 -8.38 19.23
CA SER A 34 -18.98 -7.24 18.48
C SER A 34 -20.38 -6.86 18.94
N ALA A 35 -21.24 -7.85 19.22
CA ALA A 35 -22.59 -7.59 19.72
C ALA A 35 -22.56 -6.94 21.11
N LEU A 36 -21.69 -7.40 22.01
CA LEU A 36 -21.52 -6.76 23.33
C LEU A 36 -21.07 -5.30 23.20
N ARG A 37 -20.04 -5.03 22.38
CA ARG A 37 -19.51 -3.67 22.16
C ARG A 37 -20.49 -2.75 21.46
N ALA A 38 -21.34 -3.30 20.58
CA ALA A 38 -22.43 -2.58 19.94
C ALA A 38 -23.61 -2.25 20.88
N GLY A 39 -23.57 -2.72 22.13
CA GLY A 39 -24.56 -2.42 23.16
C GLY A 39 -25.75 -3.39 23.19
N TYR A 40 -25.62 -4.60 22.64
CA TYR A 40 -26.58 -5.67 22.90
C TYR A 40 -26.36 -6.29 24.28
N SER A 41 -27.43 -6.78 24.91
CA SER A 41 -27.32 -7.47 26.19
C SER A 41 -26.55 -8.78 26.03
N GLU A 42 -25.88 -9.23 27.09
CA GLU A 42 -25.09 -10.46 27.07
C GLU A 42 -25.92 -11.68 26.65
N LYS A 43 -27.15 -11.79 27.16
CA LYS A 43 -28.09 -12.83 26.77
C LYS A 43 -28.40 -12.80 25.27
N TYR A 44 -28.55 -11.61 24.69
CA TYR A 44 -28.80 -11.44 23.26
C TYR A 44 -27.56 -11.78 22.44
N ALA A 45 -26.40 -11.24 22.79
CA ALA A 45 -25.14 -11.51 22.10
C ALA A 45 -24.83 -13.01 22.07
N LYS A 46 -25.04 -13.72 23.18
CA LYS A 46 -24.79 -15.16 23.27
C LYS A 46 -25.75 -15.98 22.41
N ALA A 47 -27.01 -15.58 22.32
CA ALA A 47 -28.03 -16.35 21.61
C ALA A 47 -28.12 -16.01 20.10
N ARG A 48 -27.84 -14.75 19.71
CA ARG A 48 -28.21 -14.22 18.38
C ARG A 48 -27.11 -13.44 17.66
N SER A 49 -25.87 -13.45 18.15
CA SER A 49 -24.78 -12.74 17.46
C SER A 49 -24.52 -13.27 16.04
N SER A 50 -24.64 -14.58 15.81
CA SER A 50 -24.52 -15.15 14.46
C SER A 50 -25.67 -14.72 13.54
N GLU A 51 -26.91 -14.67 14.05
CA GLU A 51 -28.09 -14.22 13.28
C GLU A 51 -27.94 -12.76 12.79
N LEU A 52 -27.17 -11.92 13.49
CA LEU A 52 -26.88 -10.56 13.03
C LEU A 52 -26.02 -10.54 11.76
N LEU A 53 -25.17 -11.54 11.53
CA LEU A 53 -24.38 -11.64 10.29
C LEU A 53 -25.21 -12.16 9.11
N ASP A 54 -26.22 -12.97 9.39
CA ASP A 54 -27.16 -13.47 8.37
C ASP A 54 -28.14 -12.39 7.90
N ASN A 55 -28.25 -11.28 8.64
CA ASN A 55 -29.06 -10.15 8.21
C ASN A 55 -28.47 -9.52 6.94
N VAL A 56 -29.24 -9.56 5.84
CA VAL A 56 -28.81 -9.08 4.51
C VAL A 56 -28.24 -7.66 4.58
N GLY A 57 -28.92 -6.73 5.26
CA GLY A 57 -28.44 -5.35 5.38
C GLY A 57 -27.10 -5.23 6.10
N ILE A 58 -26.91 -5.98 7.19
CA ILE A 58 -25.63 -6.01 7.94
C ILE A 58 -24.54 -6.67 7.10
N SER A 59 -24.83 -7.79 6.45
CA SER A 59 -23.89 -8.51 5.59
C SER A 59 -23.40 -7.64 4.42
N ASP A 60 -24.32 -6.96 3.73
CA ASP A 60 -24.00 -6.09 2.62
C ASP A 60 -23.20 -4.86 3.07
N TYR A 61 -23.54 -4.28 4.23
CA TYR A 61 -22.74 -3.20 4.82
C TYR A 61 -21.33 -3.66 5.16
N ILE A 62 -21.16 -4.85 5.75
CA ILE A 62 -19.83 -5.41 6.07
C ILE A 62 -19.00 -5.59 4.78
N LYS A 63 -19.61 -6.15 3.73
CA LYS A 63 -18.92 -6.36 2.44
C LYS A 63 -18.48 -5.04 1.82
N ASN A 64 -19.40 -4.09 1.65
CA ASN A 64 -19.09 -2.78 1.07
C ASN A 64 -18.02 -2.05 1.88
N ARG A 65 -18.12 -2.08 3.22
CA ARG A 65 -17.13 -1.42 4.08
C ARG A 65 -15.76 -2.10 4.02
N MET A 66 -15.72 -3.43 3.89
CA MET A 66 -14.47 -4.16 3.68
C MET A 66 -13.84 -3.85 2.33
N GLU A 67 -14.63 -3.71 1.26
CA GLU A 67 -14.16 -3.28 -0.06
C GLU A 67 -13.60 -1.85 0.00
N GLU A 68 -14.30 -0.90 0.62
CA GLU A 68 -13.80 0.46 0.86
C GLU A 68 -12.46 0.45 1.63
N LEU A 69 -12.35 -0.34 2.69
CA LEU A 69 -11.11 -0.46 3.46
C LEU A 69 -9.99 -1.13 2.68
N GLN A 70 -10.30 -2.04 1.76
CA GLN A 70 -9.32 -2.63 0.85
C GLN A 70 -8.84 -1.60 -0.17
N ASP A 71 -9.76 -0.83 -0.76
CA ASP A 71 -9.45 0.23 -1.70
C ASP A 71 -8.62 1.35 -1.05
N GLU A 72 -8.91 1.72 0.20
CA GLU A 72 -8.13 2.70 0.97
C GLU A 72 -6.70 2.21 1.28
N LYS A 73 -6.50 0.89 1.42
CA LYS A 73 -5.16 0.29 1.60
C LYS A 73 -4.36 0.24 0.31
N ILE A 74 -5.01 0.23 -0.84
CA ILE A 74 -4.36 0.22 -2.14
C ILE A 74 -3.92 1.65 -2.47
N LEU A 75 -2.67 1.81 -2.89
CA LEU A 75 -2.18 3.09 -3.35
C LEU A 75 -2.92 3.50 -4.63
N THR A 76 -3.60 4.64 -4.57
CA THR A 76 -4.20 5.26 -5.75
C THR A 76 -3.11 5.67 -6.76
N GLN A 77 -3.48 5.76 -8.04
CA GLN A 77 -2.55 6.23 -9.08
C GLN A 77 -1.92 7.58 -8.73
N LYS A 78 -2.68 8.50 -8.11
CA LYS A 78 -2.16 9.80 -7.68
C LYS A 78 -1.10 9.66 -6.60
N GLN A 79 -1.31 8.82 -5.59
CA GLN A 79 -0.33 8.60 -4.52
C GLN A 79 0.95 7.95 -5.06
N ILE A 80 0.83 6.99 -5.97
CA ILE A 80 1.99 6.39 -6.65
C ILE A 80 2.83 7.47 -7.34
N LEU A 81 2.18 8.41 -8.03
CA LEU A 81 2.88 9.49 -8.73
C LEU A 81 3.56 10.46 -7.78
N VAL A 82 2.89 10.83 -6.68
CA VAL A 82 3.48 11.69 -5.64
C VAL A 82 4.75 11.04 -5.09
N MET A 83 4.69 9.77 -4.70
CA MET A 83 5.87 9.07 -4.19
C MET A 83 6.98 8.93 -5.23
N LEU A 84 6.66 8.61 -6.49
CA LEU A 84 7.67 8.58 -7.55
C LEU A 84 8.30 9.96 -7.78
N SER A 85 7.53 11.04 -7.67
CA SER A 85 8.05 12.42 -7.74
C SER A 85 8.94 12.77 -6.56
N GLU A 86 8.60 12.36 -5.34
CA GLU A 86 9.43 12.54 -4.13
C GLU A 86 10.76 11.80 -4.26
N ILE A 87 10.74 10.57 -4.78
CA ILE A 87 11.95 9.79 -5.08
C ILE A 87 12.76 10.50 -6.16
N ALA A 88 12.17 10.77 -7.34
CA ALA A 88 12.88 11.42 -8.44
C ALA A 88 13.53 12.75 -8.02
N SER A 89 12.82 13.57 -7.23
CA SER A 89 13.30 14.86 -6.73
C SER A 89 14.36 14.75 -5.64
N GLY A 90 14.57 13.56 -5.05
CA GLY A 90 15.53 13.32 -3.97
C GLY A 90 15.03 13.79 -2.60
N GLN A 91 13.73 14.04 -2.46
CA GLN A 91 13.09 14.37 -1.18
C GLN A 91 12.87 13.14 -0.32
N ALA A 92 12.64 11.98 -0.94
CA ALA A 92 12.58 10.71 -0.22
C ALA A 92 13.96 10.38 0.37
N LYS A 93 13.94 9.78 1.56
CA LYS A 93 15.14 9.37 2.30
C LYS A 93 15.14 7.86 2.54
N GLU A 94 16.33 7.30 2.58
CA GLU A 94 16.60 5.92 2.93
C GLU A 94 17.49 5.88 4.18
N THR A 95 17.19 4.96 5.08
CA THR A 95 18.03 4.69 6.24
C THR A 95 19.03 3.60 5.88
N ILE A 96 20.31 3.90 5.98
CA ILE A 96 21.38 2.93 5.78
C ILE A 96 22.17 2.71 7.07
N VAL A 97 22.70 1.50 7.22
CA VAL A 97 23.64 1.18 8.29
C VAL A 97 25.03 1.58 7.83
N VAL A 98 25.65 2.52 8.53
CA VAL A 98 27.04 2.93 8.33
C VAL A 98 27.86 2.44 9.51
N THR A 99 28.95 1.72 9.23
CA THR A 99 29.89 1.29 10.28
C THR A 99 30.88 2.42 10.54
N THR A 100 30.76 3.06 11.70
CA THR A 100 31.68 4.12 12.12
C THR A 100 32.76 3.52 13.01
N LYS A 101 34.03 3.80 12.68
CA LYS A 101 35.18 3.48 13.54
C LYS A 101 35.33 4.58 14.59
N VAL A 102 34.97 4.27 15.83
CA VAL A 102 35.12 5.18 16.96
C VAL A 102 36.38 4.78 17.73
N ALA A 103 37.28 5.74 17.94
CA ALA A 103 38.47 5.53 18.75
C ALA A 103 38.18 5.97 20.19
N GLU A 104 38.20 5.01 21.11
CA GLU A 104 38.05 5.27 22.54
C GLU A 104 39.40 5.07 23.23
N LEU A 105 39.72 5.95 24.18
CA LEU A 105 40.89 5.79 25.04
C LEU A 105 40.50 4.93 26.23
N MET A 106 40.95 3.68 26.23
CA MET A 106 40.78 2.79 27.38
C MET A 106 42.10 2.68 28.14
N THR A 107 42.04 2.72 29.47
CA THR A 107 43.22 2.50 30.31
C THR A 107 43.47 1.00 30.42
N ASP A 108 44.67 0.55 30.05
CA ASP A 108 45.07 -0.83 30.22
C ASP A 108 45.14 -1.16 31.73
N PRO A 109 44.34 -2.12 32.23
CA PRO A 109 44.29 -2.46 33.65
C PRO A 109 45.60 -3.04 34.19
N VAL A 110 46.51 -3.51 33.32
CA VAL A 110 47.79 -4.11 33.71
C VAL A 110 48.92 -3.07 33.69
N THR A 111 48.96 -2.20 32.68
CA THR A 111 50.08 -1.28 32.47
C THR A 111 49.79 0.17 32.88
N GLY A 112 48.53 0.51 33.15
CA GLY A 112 48.08 1.87 33.52
C GLY A 112 48.22 2.91 32.41
N LYS A 113 48.63 2.49 31.20
CA LYS A 113 48.76 3.37 30.03
C LYS A 113 47.45 3.45 29.26
N SER A 114 47.14 4.63 28.72
CA SER A 114 46.00 4.81 27.83
C SER A 114 46.28 4.19 26.45
N VAL A 115 45.44 3.25 26.04
CA VAL A 115 45.47 2.59 24.72
C VAL A 115 44.29 3.10 23.90
N LYS A 116 44.52 3.45 22.63
CA LYS A 116 43.45 3.73 21.66
C LYS A 116 42.85 2.42 21.18
N VAL A 117 41.60 2.15 21.56
CA VAL A 117 40.81 1.01 21.10
C VAL A 117 39.87 1.51 19.99
N TYR A 118 39.91 0.87 18.83
CA TYR A 118 38.99 1.18 17.73
C TYR A 118 37.82 0.22 17.76
N ASN A 119 36.64 0.74 18.07
CA ASN A 119 35.39 0.00 18.04
C ASN A 119 34.64 0.32 16.75
N GLU A 120 34.09 -0.71 16.11
CA GLU A 120 33.21 -0.58 14.95
C GLU A 120 31.75 -0.59 15.44
N ILE A 121 31.08 0.55 15.36
CA ILE A 121 29.70 0.70 15.82
C ILE A 121 28.80 0.93 14.60
N PRO A 122 27.76 0.11 14.39
CA PRO A 122 26.77 0.35 13.34
C PRO A 122 25.88 1.52 13.74
N GLN A 123 25.76 2.52 12.86
CA GLN A 123 24.91 3.69 13.04
C GLN A 123 23.87 3.76 11.91
N LEU A 124 22.63 4.07 12.27
CA LEU A 124 21.56 4.33 11.31
C LEU A 124 21.64 5.80 10.89
N VAL A 125 21.90 6.03 9.60
CA VAL A 125 21.99 7.38 9.03
C VAL A 125 20.99 7.49 7.90
N GLU A 126 20.23 8.59 7.89
CA GLU A 126 19.33 8.92 6.80
C GLU A 126 20.07 9.65 5.69
N TYR A 127 19.99 9.14 4.47
CA TYR A 127 20.48 9.78 3.26
C TYR A 127 19.33 9.94 2.25
N PRO A 128 19.38 10.92 1.34
CA PRO A 128 18.43 10.96 0.23
C PRO A 128 18.52 9.67 -0.60
N THR A 129 17.42 9.28 -1.26
CA THR A 129 17.37 8.10 -2.13
C THR A 129 18.52 8.09 -3.14
N LYS A 130 19.08 6.91 -3.41
CA LYS A 130 20.22 6.76 -4.32
C LYS A 130 19.86 7.21 -5.74
N ASN A 131 20.85 7.74 -6.48
CA ASN A 131 20.62 8.19 -7.86
C ASN A 131 20.09 7.07 -8.78
N SER A 132 20.40 5.81 -8.53
CA SER A 132 19.83 4.67 -9.25
C SER A 132 18.31 4.59 -9.12
N ASP A 133 17.79 4.76 -7.90
CA ASP A 133 16.35 4.68 -7.61
C ASP A 133 15.62 5.92 -8.13
N ARG A 134 16.28 7.08 -8.06
CA ARG A 134 15.82 8.32 -8.70
C ARG A 134 15.69 8.17 -10.21
N ASN A 135 16.68 7.58 -10.87
CA ASN A 135 16.64 7.30 -12.30
C ASN A 135 15.50 6.35 -12.65
N LYS A 136 15.26 5.33 -11.81
CA LYS A 136 14.15 4.41 -12.03
C LYS A 136 12.79 5.10 -11.89
N ALA A 137 12.63 5.97 -10.89
CA ALA A 137 11.42 6.76 -10.73
C ALA A 137 11.16 7.68 -11.93
N LEU A 138 12.20 8.35 -12.43
CA LEU A 138 12.12 9.17 -13.66
C LEU A 138 11.76 8.35 -14.89
N GLU A 139 12.33 7.16 -15.05
CA GLU A 139 11.99 6.23 -16.14
C GLU A 139 10.50 5.89 -16.12
N LEU A 140 9.97 5.49 -14.96
CA LEU A 140 8.56 5.11 -14.78
C LEU A 140 7.60 6.29 -15.02
N LEU A 141 7.95 7.48 -14.52
CA LEU A 141 7.20 8.71 -14.81
C LEU A 141 7.21 9.03 -16.31
N GLY A 142 8.37 8.93 -16.96
CA GLY A 142 8.51 9.14 -18.40
C GLY A 142 7.71 8.13 -19.22
N LYS A 143 7.67 6.84 -18.82
CA LYS A 143 6.84 5.80 -19.46
C LYS A 143 5.36 6.17 -19.40
N ARG A 144 4.86 6.61 -18.24
CA ARG A 144 3.47 7.09 -18.10
C ARG A 144 3.17 8.26 -19.04
N HIS A 145 4.11 9.19 -19.17
CA HIS A 145 3.99 10.35 -20.05
C HIS A 145 4.34 10.07 -21.51
N LYS A 146 4.61 8.80 -21.88
CA LYS A 146 5.01 8.38 -23.23
C LYS A 146 6.23 9.15 -23.76
N MET A 147 7.15 9.55 -22.89
CA MET A 147 8.38 10.26 -23.26
C MET A 147 9.40 9.34 -23.95
N TRP A 148 9.30 8.03 -23.71
CA TRP A 148 10.18 7.03 -24.29
C TRP A 148 9.45 6.27 -25.39
N THR A 149 10.11 6.12 -26.53
CA THR A 149 9.64 5.31 -27.65
C THR A 149 10.67 4.22 -27.92
N ASP A 150 10.22 2.97 -27.90
CA ASP A 150 11.06 1.85 -28.29
C ASP A 150 11.13 1.78 -29.83
N LYS A 151 12.33 1.87 -30.39
CA LYS A 151 12.54 1.65 -31.82
C LYS A 151 12.49 0.14 -32.07
N VAL A 152 11.52 -0.30 -32.85
CA VAL A 152 11.45 -1.70 -33.32
C VAL A 152 11.94 -1.72 -34.76
N GLU A 153 13.09 -2.36 -35.00
CA GLU A 153 13.55 -2.71 -36.34
C GLU A 153 13.00 -4.12 -36.65
N ALA A 154 12.11 -4.20 -37.63
CA ALA A 154 11.55 -5.46 -38.11
C ALA A 154 11.89 -5.61 -39.59
N ASP A 155 12.70 -6.64 -39.91
CA ASP A 155 12.91 -7.06 -41.29
C ASP A 155 11.70 -7.88 -41.73
N VAL A 156 10.79 -7.25 -42.47
CA VAL A 156 9.63 -7.92 -43.05
C VAL A 156 10.04 -8.48 -44.42
N SER A 157 10.62 -9.68 -44.42
CA SER A 157 10.84 -10.47 -45.65
C SER A 157 9.62 -11.37 -45.89
N GLY A 158 8.49 -10.77 -46.28
CA GLY A 158 7.30 -11.49 -46.73
C GLY A 158 7.11 -11.29 -48.23
N THR A 159 6.98 -12.38 -49.00
CA THR A 159 6.51 -12.28 -50.39
C THR A 159 5.10 -11.71 -50.38
N VAL A 160 4.90 -10.56 -51.03
CA VAL A 160 3.57 -9.94 -51.15
C VAL A 160 2.72 -10.83 -52.04
N VAL A 161 1.78 -11.57 -51.45
CA VAL A 161 0.75 -12.31 -52.19
C VAL A 161 -0.46 -11.41 -52.31
N PHE A 162 -0.74 -10.93 -53.52
CA PHE A 162 -1.99 -10.22 -53.80
C PHE A 162 -3.13 -11.24 -53.84
N ALA A 163 -4.05 -11.16 -52.87
CA ALA A 163 -5.31 -11.89 -52.96
C ALA A 163 -6.23 -11.17 -53.96
N ASN A 164 -6.82 -11.93 -54.89
CA ASN A 164 -7.81 -11.51 -55.91
C ASN A 164 -7.27 -11.06 -57.28
N GLU A 165 -6.11 -11.56 -57.72
CA GLU A 165 -5.68 -11.36 -59.13
C GLU A 165 -6.65 -12.04 -60.13
N SER A 166 -7.47 -13.00 -59.67
CA SER A 166 -8.48 -13.71 -60.47
C SER A 166 -9.75 -12.91 -60.79
N ASP A 167 -9.94 -11.72 -60.22
CA ASP A 167 -11.15 -10.89 -60.40
C ASP A 167 -10.92 -9.66 -61.31
N ILE A 168 -9.76 -9.55 -61.96
CA ILE A 168 -9.47 -8.48 -62.93
C ILE A 168 -9.83 -9.00 -64.34
N PRO A 169 -10.88 -8.47 -64.99
CA PRO A 169 -11.19 -8.82 -66.38
C PRO A 169 -10.15 -8.24 -67.34
N ASP A 170 -9.79 -9.01 -68.37
CA ASP A 170 -8.83 -8.67 -69.45
C ASP A 170 -9.16 -7.36 -70.20
#